data_AF-D0WGT2-F1
#
_entry.id   AF-D0WGT2-F1
#
_cell.length_a   1.000
_cell.length_b   1.000
_cell.length_c   1.000
_cell.angle_alpha   90.00
_cell.angle_beta   90.00
_cell.angle_gamma   90.00
#
_symmetry.space_group_name_H-M   'P 1'
#
loop_
_entity.id
_entity.type
_entity.pdbx_description
1 polymer ?
#
loop_
_entity_poly.entity_id
_entity_poly.type
_entity_poly.pdbx_seq_one_letter_code
_entity_poly.pdbx_strand_id
1 'polypeptide(L)'
;MTDSKILTKVVIALGGNALQSKGSDGTAEAQLEVVKDTCRLLAELSAEGYEMAIVHGNGPQVGRILLSSETAKDVVPPMPLDVCGAMSQGYIGYHVQQSLKHELAKRELDYPVVTIATQTIVDGEDPSFKDPTKPIGPFYAEEEARSLEEERGYAMREDKARGGWRRVVASPKPQKIVEIDAIRQLWNSSIVICAGGGGIPVIEHADGALEGAAAVIDKDFGAELLAENVNADVLLILTEVEKVALDFGTPEQRDLDCLTLAEAARYCKEGQFGKGNMQPKVEACMKFVRSYPGKRAIITSLSKAEEALAGKTGTLFTY
;
A
#
# COMPACT_ATOMS: atom_id res chain seq x y z
N MET A 1 13.85 38.09 1.06
CA MET A 1 12.67 37.42 1.62
C MET A 1 12.20 36.47 0.55
N THR A 2 12.71 35.25 0.58
CA THR A 2 12.21 34.16 -0.28
C THR A 2 10.81 33.83 0.21
N ASP A 3 9.80 34.01 -0.63
CA ASP A 3 8.47 33.45 -0.39
C ASP A 3 8.67 31.97 -0.06
N SER A 4 8.42 31.60 1.19
CA SER A 4 8.37 30.21 1.60
C SER A 4 7.20 29.61 0.86
N LYS A 5 7.49 28.98 -0.28
CA LYS A 5 6.54 28.18 -1.05
C LYS A 5 5.96 27.19 -0.04
N ILE A 6 4.67 27.31 0.28
CA ILE A 6 4.00 26.39 1.21
C ILE A 6 4.12 25.00 0.58
N LEU A 7 4.94 24.15 1.19
CA LEU A 7 5.18 22.79 0.70
C LEU A 7 3.92 21.97 0.98
N THR A 8 3.41 21.30 -0.04
CA THR A 8 2.21 20.44 0.10
C THR A 8 2.65 19.08 0.64
N LYS A 9 2.07 18.65 1.76
CA LYS A 9 2.37 17.35 2.38
C LYS A 9 1.52 16.25 1.75
N VAL A 10 2.18 15.25 1.20
CA VAL A 10 1.55 14.15 0.46
C VAL A 10 1.91 12.81 1.11
N VAL A 11 0.92 12.03 1.51
CA VAL A 11 1.13 10.59 1.73
C VAL A 11 0.90 9.87 0.42
N ILE A 12 1.91 9.16 -0.06
CA ILE A 12 1.88 8.42 -1.33
C ILE A 12 1.78 6.91 -1.03
N ALA A 13 0.75 6.24 -1.53
CA ALA A 13 0.60 4.79 -1.46
C ALA A 13 1.03 4.15 -2.78
N LEU A 14 2.18 3.45 -2.79
CA LEU A 14 2.70 2.72 -3.94
C LEU A 14 1.98 1.38 -4.13
N GLY A 15 1.37 1.21 -5.31
CA GLY A 15 0.80 -0.05 -5.78
C GLY A 15 1.87 -1.11 -6.10
N GLY A 16 1.43 -2.34 -6.39
CA GLY A 16 2.34 -3.43 -6.73
C GLY A 16 3.16 -3.16 -8.00
N ASN A 17 2.58 -2.46 -8.97
CA ASN A 17 3.22 -2.06 -10.22
C ASN A 17 4.36 -1.03 -10.04
N ALA A 18 4.36 -0.30 -8.94
CA ALA A 18 5.45 0.61 -8.55
C ALA A 18 6.65 -0.13 -7.94
N LEU A 19 6.48 -1.41 -7.59
CA LEU A 19 7.54 -2.24 -7.03
C LEU A 19 7.98 -3.33 -7.99
N GLN A 20 7.06 -3.90 -8.77
CA GLN A 20 7.35 -5.04 -9.63
C GLN A 20 6.48 -5.02 -10.89
N SER A 21 7.09 -5.32 -12.04
CA SER A 21 6.40 -5.47 -13.32
C SER A 21 5.61 -6.77 -13.39
N LYS A 22 4.48 -6.74 -14.11
CA LYS A 22 3.72 -7.97 -14.44
C LYS A 22 4.60 -8.91 -15.27
N GLY A 23 4.68 -10.17 -14.85
CA GLY A 23 5.40 -11.21 -15.58
C GLY A 23 6.93 -11.20 -15.43
N SER A 24 7.50 -10.38 -14.53
CA SER A 24 8.92 -10.52 -14.17
C SER A 24 9.16 -11.70 -13.24
N ASP A 25 10.37 -12.26 -13.27
CA ASP A 25 10.79 -13.45 -12.50
C ASP A 25 10.77 -13.27 -10.97
N GLY A 26 10.26 -12.14 -10.45
CA GLY A 26 10.16 -11.90 -9.02
C GLY A 26 11.50 -11.92 -8.29
N THR A 27 12.59 -11.58 -8.98
CA THR A 27 13.90 -11.46 -8.38
C THR A 27 14.06 -10.09 -7.70
N ALA A 28 15.04 -9.98 -6.79
CA ALA A 28 15.34 -8.72 -6.15
C ALA A 28 15.86 -7.68 -7.16
N GLU A 29 16.66 -8.12 -8.12
CA GLU A 29 17.20 -7.31 -9.20
C GLU A 29 16.09 -6.75 -10.08
N ALA A 30 15.13 -7.59 -10.50
CA ALA A 30 14.00 -7.15 -11.29
C ALA A 30 13.10 -6.15 -10.52
N GLN A 31 12.92 -6.37 -9.21
CA GLN A 31 12.20 -5.40 -8.36
C GLN A 31 12.97 -4.07 -8.28
N LEU A 32 14.29 -4.11 -8.12
CA LEU A 32 15.12 -2.92 -7.99
C LEU A 32 15.06 -2.04 -9.24
N GLU A 33 15.07 -2.62 -10.45
CA GLU A 33 14.93 -1.83 -11.68
C GLU A 33 13.60 -1.07 -11.75
N VAL A 34 12.49 -1.71 -11.36
CA VAL A 34 11.17 -1.04 -11.31
C VAL A 34 11.14 0.05 -10.24
N VAL A 35 11.78 -0.20 -9.10
CA VAL A 35 11.88 0.80 -8.01
C VAL A 35 12.72 2.00 -8.44
N LYS A 36 13.79 1.82 -9.22
CA LYS A 36 14.59 2.94 -9.78
C LYS A 36 13.72 3.86 -10.64
N ASP A 37 12.94 3.30 -11.56
CA ASP A 37 12.03 4.08 -12.41
C ASP A 37 10.97 4.81 -11.59
N THR A 38 10.45 4.15 -10.55
CA THR A 38 9.49 4.78 -9.63
C THR A 38 10.12 5.93 -8.85
N CYS A 39 11.33 5.72 -8.32
CA CYS A 39 12.03 6.73 -7.54
C CYS A 39 12.44 7.95 -8.38
N ARG A 40 12.66 7.79 -9.69
CA ARG A 40 12.87 8.91 -10.61
C ARG A 40 11.67 9.86 -10.60
N LEU A 41 10.46 9.32 -10.71
CA LEU A 41 9.21 10.11 -10.71
C LEU A 41 8.93 10.70 -9.32
N LEU A 42 9.20 9.96 -8.24
CA LEU A 42 9.06 10.51 -6.88
C LEU A 42 10.04 11.67 -6.62
N ALA A 43 11.27 11.58 -7.13
CA ALA A 43 12.25 12.66 -7.01
C ALA A 43 11.83 13.92 -7.80
N GLU A 44 11.09 13.77 -8.91
CA GLU A 44 10.49 14.89 -9.66
C GLU A 44 9.43 15.60 -8.81
N LEU A 45 8.52 14.85 -8.18
CA LEU A 45 7.56 15.42 -7.23
C LEU A 45 8.28 16.17 -6.09
N SER A 46 9.37 15.63 -5.56
CA SER A 46 10.12 16.33 -4.51
C SER A 46 10.72 17.65 -5.02
N ALA A 47 11.25 17.66 -6.24
CA ALA A 47 11.82 18.86 -6.87
C ALA A 47 10.78 19.96 -7.11
N GLU A 48 9.52 19.60 -7.30
CA GLU A 48 8.42 20.57 -7.46
C GLU A 48 7.97 21.22 -6.14
N GLY A 49 8.37 20.66 -5.01
CA GLY A 49 8.04 21.15 -3.67
C GLY A 49 6.96 20.35 -2.95
N TYR A 50 6.79 19.06 -3.28
CA TYR A 50 5.98 18.15 -2.48
C TYR A 50 6.84 17.50 -1.38
N GLU A 51 6.38 17.61 -0.13
CA GLU A 51 6.92 16.84 0.99
C GLU A 51 6.18 15.52 1.08
N MET A 52 6.90 14.40 1.21
CA MET A 52 6.27 13.09 1.10
C MET A 52 6.66 12.11 2.20
N ALA A 53 5.70 11.28 2.59
CA ALA A 53 5.98 9.93 3.07
C ALA A 53 5.35 8.91 2.15
N ILE A 54 5.99 7.77 2.14
CA ILE A 54 5.74 6.71 1.19
C ILE A 54 5.29 5.48 1.98
N VAL A 55 4.09 5.03 1.66
CA VAL A 55 3.57 3.72 2.02
C VAL A 55 3.67 2.85 0.78
N HIS A 56 3.97 1.56 0.94
CA HIS A 56 4.04 0.64 -0.19
C HIS A 56 3.26 -0.64 0.11
N GLY A 57 2.75 -1.31 -0.92
CA GLY A 57 2.26 -2.68 -0.80
C GLY A 57 3.40 -3.67 -0.56
N ASN A 58 3.07 -4.91 -0.14
CA ASN A 58 4.07 -5.97 0.03
C ASN A 58 3.57 -7.36 -0.44
N GLY A 59 2.37 -7.48 -1.00
CA GLY A 59 1.70 -8.77 -1.24
C GLY A 59 2.55 -9.83 -1.96
N PRO A 60 3.20 -9.50 -3.10
CA PRO A 60 4.11 -10.42 -3.76
C PRO A 60 5.36 -10.74 -2.93
N GLN A 61 5.93 -9.77 -2.21
CA GLN A 61 7.16 -9.90 -1.44
C GLN A 61 6.95 -10.73 -0.18
N VAL A 62 5.97 -10.38 0.65
CA VAL A 62 5.64 -11.11 1.89
C VAL A 62 5.28 -12.56 1.58
N GLY A 63 4.55 -12.80 0.48
CA GLY A 63 4.22 -14.15 0.06
C GLY A 63 5.42 -14.98 -0.40
N ARG A 64 6.40 -14.37 -1.08
CA ARG A 64 7.67 -15.03 -1.43
C ARG A 64 8.49 -15.35 -0.17
N ILE A 65 8.63 -14.39 0.75
CA ILE A 65 9.36 -14.59 2.01
C ILE A 65 8.74 -15.73 2.81
N LEU A 66 7.42 -15.73 2.95
CA LEU A 66 6.68 -16.80 3.63
C LEU A 66 6.87 -18.15 2.94
N LEU A 67 6.70 -18.20 1.61
CA LEU A 67 6.90 -19.42 0.84
C LEU A 67 8.32 -19.98 0.99
N SER A 68 9.35 -19.12 0.93
CA SER A 68 10.73 -19.52 1.17
C SER A 68 10.91 -20.08 2.59
N SER A 69 10.32 -19.43 3.59
CA SER A 69 10.42 -19.87 4.98
C SER A 69 9.73 -21.22 5.22
N GLU A 70 8.57 -21.45 4.61
CA GLU A 70 7.81 -22.70 4.71
C GLU A 70 8.46 -23.84 3.91
N THR A 71 9.07 -23.52 2.77
CA THR A 71 9.83 -24.50 1.96
C THR A 71 11.07 -24.99 2.70
N ALA A 72 11.71 -24.11 3.48
CA ALA A 72 12.90 -24.44 4.25
C ALA A 72 12.61 -25.04 5.64
N LYS A 73 11.36 -25.35 5.97
CA LYS A 73 10.92 -25.73 7.34
C LYS A 73 11.69 -26.89 7.97
N ASP A 74 12.17 -27.83 7.17
CA ASP A 74 12.91 -29.02 7.63
C ASP A 74 14.41 -28.71 7.89
N VAL A 75 14.87 -27.51 7.53
CA VAL A 75 16.24 -27.02 7.71
C VAL A 75 16.28 -25.85 8.70
N VAL A 76 15.33 -24.92 8.60
CA VAL A 76 15.21 -23.73 9.43
C VAL A 76 13.74 -23.54 9.84
N PRO A 77 13.44 -23.28 11.13
CA PRO A 77 12.07 -23.04 11.57
C PRO A 77 11.38 -21.94 10.77
N PRO A 78 10.12 -22.13 10.35
CA PRO A 78 9.40 -21.13 9.59
C PRO A 78 9.10 -19.91 10.45
N MET A 79 9.27 -18.73 9.86
CA MET A 79 8.88 -17.46 10.48
C MET A 79 7.37 -17.26 10.36
N PRO A 80 6.72 -16.69 11.38
CA PRO A 80 5.30 -16.35 11.31
C PRO A 80 5.07 -15.17 10.34
N LEU A 81 3.82 -15.02 9.88
CA LEU A 81 3.47 -14.10 8.80
C LEU A 81 3.77 -12.63 9.12
N ASP A 82 3.56 -12.20 10.36
CA ASP A 82 3.89 -10.86 10.84
C ASP A 82 5.40 -10.58 10.74
N VAL A 83 6.24 -11.55 11.10
CA VAL A 83 7.70 -11.46 10.97
C VAL A 83 8.11 -11.45 9.49
N CYS A 84 7.47 -12.25 8.62
CA CYS A 84 7.66 -12.12 7.17
C CYS A 84 7.23 -10.72 6.67
N GLY A 85 6.19 -10.15 7.26
CA GLY A 85 5.75 -8.77 7.04
C GLY A 85 6.85 -7.77 7.40
N ALA A 86 7.46 -7.91 8.56
CA ALA A 86 8.59 -7.08 9.00
C ALA A 86 9.80 -7.18 8.05
N MET A 87 10.16 -8.40 7.65
CA MET A 87 11.21 -8.63 6.65
C MET A 87 10.90 -7.92 5.32
N SER A 88 9.62 -7.95 4.89
CA SER A 88 9.20 -7.30 3.65
C SER A 88 9.32 -5.78 3.70
N GLN A 89 9.12 -5.15 4.87
CA GLN A 89 9.32 -3.71 5.05
C GLN A 89 10.79 -3.34 4.90
N GLY A 90 11.69 -4.10 5.55
CA GLY A 90 13.13 -3.88 5.42
C GLY A 90 13.61 -4.06 3.98
N TYR A 91 13.16 -5.12 3.31
CA TYR A 91 13.51 -5.41 1.92
C TYR A 91 13.05 -4.31 0.94
N ILE A 92 11.76 -3.99 0.94
CA ILE A 92 11.20 -3.01 -0.01
C ILE A 92 11.69 -1.61 0.33
N GLY A 93 11.66 -1.24 1.61
CA GLY A 93 12.13 0.06 2.08
C GLY A 93 13.60 0.29 1.75
N TYR A 94 14.46 -0.73 1.87
CA TYR A 94 15.85 -0.65 1.41
C TYR A 94 15.97 -0.27 -0.07
N HIS A 95 15.21 -0.92 -0.98
CA HIS A 95 15.25 -0.60 -2.41
C HIS A 95 14.78 0.83 -2.70
N VAL A 96 13.67 1.24 -2.08
CA VAL A 96 13.10 2.59 -2.27
C VAL A 96 14.06 3.64 -1.69
N GLN A 97 14.57 3.43 -0.48
CA GLN A 97 15.49 4.34 0.19
C GLN A 97 16.77 4.56 -0.62
N GLN A 98 17.39 3.47 -1.09
CA GLN A 98 18.62 3.53 -1.89
C GLN A 98 18.38 4.27 -3.21
N SER A 99 17.30 3.91 -3.92
CA SER A 99 17.02 4.45 -5.26
C SER A 99 16.57 5.92 -5.19
N LEU A 100 15.70 6.27 -4.23
CA LEU A 100 15.23 7.63 -4.06
C LEU A 100 16.34 8.58 -3.61
N LYS A 101 17.21 8.15 -2.68
CA LYS A 101 18.35 8.98 -2.26
C LYS A 101 19.28 9.29 -3.45
N HIS A 102 19.50 8.32 -4.33
CA HIS A 102 20.28 8.50 -5.55
C HIS A 102 19.62 9.50 -6.53
N GLU A 103 18.32 9.36 -6.78
CA GLU A 103 17.58 10.22 -7.69
C GLU A 103 17.43 11.67 -7.18
N LEU A 104 17.33 11.85 -5.87
CA LEU A 104 17.37 13.17 -5.23
C LEU A 104 18.74 13.83 -5.39
N ALA A 105 19.83 13.07 -5.16
CA ALA A 105 21.19 13.59 -5.29
C ALA A 105 21.50 14.05 -6.73
N LYS A 106 21.02 13.35 -7.76
CA LYS A 106 21.13 13.79 -9.16
C LYS A 106 20.45 15.13 -9.44
N ARG A 107 19.48 15.52 -8.62
CA ARG A 107 18.71 16.77 -8.70
C ARG A 107 19.21 17.81 -7.70
N GLU A 108 20.38 17.58 -7.10
CA GLU A 108 20.98 18.47 -6.08
C GLU A 108 20.09 18.66 -4.84
N LEU A 109 19.21 17.69 -4.57
CA LEU A 109 18.37 17.63 -3.38
C LEU A 109 19.02 16.72 -2.33
N ASP A 110 19.36 17.28 -1.18
CA ASP A 110 20.01 16.55 -0.08
C ASP A 110 19.08 16.35 1.12
N TYR A 111 18.02 15.59 0.93
CA TYR A 111 17.15 15.14 2.02
C TYR A 111 17.58 13.75 2.51
N PRO A 112 17.54 13.48 3.82
CA PRO A 112 17.53 12.12 4.32
C PRO A 112 16.31 11.36 3.77
N VAL A 113 16.51 10.10 3.41
CA VAL A 113 15.44 9.15 3.09
C VAL A 113 15.57 8.01 4.07
N VAL A 114 14.52 7.72 4.82
CA VAL A 114 14.58 6.79 5.96
C VAL A 114 13.42 5.81 5.93
N THR A 115 13.73 4.53 6.02
CA THR A 115 12.76 3.45 6.20
C THR A 115 12.59 3.17 7.68
N ILE A 116 11.34 3.13 8.14
CA ILE A 116 10.98 2.84 9.52
C ILE A 116 10.17 1.55 9.54
N ALA A 117 10.68 0.54 10.27
CA ALA A 117 9.88 -0.62 10.63
C ALA A 117 8.65 -0.13 11.41
N THR A 118 7.46 -0.43 10.89
CA THR A 118 6.21 0.16 11.37
C THR A 118 5.26 -0.95 11.79
N GLN A 119 4.83 -0.90 13.04
CA GLN A 119 3.77 -1.73 13.60
C GLN A 119 2.44 -0.99 13.55
N THR A 120 1.38 -1.73 13.26
CA THR A 120 0.02 -1.19 13.20
C THR A 120 -0.89 -2.05 14.06
N ILE A 121 -1.49 -1.41 15.07
CA ILE A 121 -2.46 -2.04 15.96
C ILE A 121 -3.74 -2.33 15.16
N VAL A 122 -4.26 -3.54 15.35
CA VAL A 122 -5.49 -4.06 14.75
C VAL A 122 -6.36 -4.68 15.84
N ASP A 123 -7.67 -4.80 15.55
CA ASP A 123 -8.60 -5.48 16.46
C ASP A 123 -8.36 -7.00 16.44
N GLY A 124 -8.05 -7.60 17.59
CA GLY A 124 -7.86 -9.06 17.70
C GLY A 124 -9.12 -9.87 17.40
N GLU A 125 -10.30 -9.26 17.48
CA GLU A 125 -11.59 -9.89 17.15
C GLU A 125 -12.10 -9.49 15.74
N ASP A 126 -11.25 -8.89 14.91
CA ASP A 126 -11.63 -8.50 13.55
C ASP A 126 -12.18 -9.71 12.76
N PRO A 127 -13.37 -9.59 12.13
CA PRO A 127 -13.99 -10.71 11.41
C PRO A 127 -13.12 -11.32 10.32
N SER A 128 -12.15 -10.58 9.76
CA SER A 128 -11.24 -11.07 8.73
C SER A 128 -10.30 -12.17 9.21
N PHE A 129 -10.10 -12.35 10.52
CA PHE A 129 -9.41 -13.51 11.07
C PHE A 129 -10.20 -14.81 10.89
N LYS A 130 -11.54 -14.71 10.83
CA LYS A 130 -12.45 -15.86 10.62
C LYS A 130 -12.76 -16.09 9.13
N ASP A 131 -12.82 -15.03 8.33
CA ASP A 131 -13.00 -15.10 6.87
C ASP A 131 -11.89 -14.31 6.14
N PRO A 132 -10.71 -14.92 5.93
CA PRO A 132 -9.60 -14.27 5.26
C PRO A 132 -9.90 -14.03 3.77
N THR A 133 -9.55 -12.86 3.28
CA THR A 133 -9.84 -12.43 1.89
C THR A 133 -8.64 -11.85 1.17
N LYS A 134 -7.55 -11.52 1.87
CA LYS A 134 -6.43 -10.79 1.29
C LYS A 134 -5.44 -11.74 0.62
N PRO A 135 -5.25 -11.68 -0.71
CA PRO A 135 -4.42 -12.65 -1.39
C PRO A 135 -2.92 -12.32 -1.28
N ILE A 136 -2.10 -13.31 -0.92
CA ILE A 136 -0.63 -13.23 -0.79
C ILE A 136 0.07 -14.31 -1.64
N GLY A 137 1.34 -14.07 -1.98
CA GLY A 137 2.15 -15.07 -2.70
C GLY A 137 1.79 -15.25 -4.18
N PRO A 138 2.24 -16.35 -4.81
CA PRO A 138 2.02 -16.61 -6.23
C PRO A 138 0.58 -17.06 -6.53
N PHE A 139 0.31 -17.31 -7.81
CA PHE A 139 -0.91 -17.98 -8.27
C PHE A 139 -0.67 -19.49 -8.38
N TYR A 140 -1.73 -20.26 -8.10
CA TYR A 140 -1.76 -21.71 -8.11
C TYR A 140 -2.86 -22.22 -9.05
N ALA A 141 -2.67 -23.43 -9.61
CA ALA A 141 -3.76 -24.17 -10.24
C ALA A 141 -4.78 -24.63 -9.20
N GLU A 142 -5.99 -25.00 -9.62
CA GLU A 142 -7.04 -25.44 -8.69
C GLU A 142 -6.64 -26.73 -7.94
N GLU A 143 -6.05 -27.68 -8.64
CA GLU A 143 -5.61 -28.95 -8.05
C GLU A 143 -4.50 -28.73 -7.02
N GLU A 144 -3.54 -27.86 -7.33
CA GLU A 144 -2.46 -27.49 -6.42
C GLU A 144 -3.01 -26.72 -5.20
N ALA A 145 -3.97 -25.82 -5.41
CA ALA A 145 -4.62 -25.11 -4.31
C ALA A 145 -5.32 -26.06 -3.36
N ARG A 146 -6.08 -27.05 -3.86
CA ARG A 146 -6.73 -28.06 -3.02
C ARG A 146 -5.74 -28.90 -2.22
N SER A 147 -4.61 -29.32 -2.84
CA SER A 147 -3.53 -30.00 -2.12
C SER A 147 -2.95 -29.11 -1.01
N LEU A 148 -2.76 -27.81 -1.25
CA LEU A 148 -2.28 -26.88 -0.21
C LEU A 148 -3.30 -26.66 0.92
N GLU A 149 -4.61 -26.69 0.64
CA GLU A 149 -5.65 -26.66 1.67
C GLU A 149 -5.59 -27.92 2.55
N GLU A 150 -5.48 -29.11 1.94
CA GLU A 150 -5.45 -30.39 2.66
C GLU A 150 -4.15 -30.61 3.44
N GLU A 151 -3.00 -30.34 2.84
CA GLU A 151 -1.69 -30.63 3.42
C GLU A 151 -1.21 -29.57 4.41
N ARG A 152 -1.59 -28.30 4.17
CA ARG A 152 -1.05 -27.16 4.91
C ARG A 152 -2.10 -26.33 5.63
N GLY A 153 -3.40 -26.62 5.45
CA GLY A 153 -4.49 -25.85 6.06
C GLY A 153 -4.55 -24.41 5.57
N TYR A 154 -4.01 -24.11 4.38
CA TYR A 154 -4.09 -22.77 3.83
C TYR A 154 -5.53 -22.42 3.48
N ALA A 155 -5.94 -21.19 3.73
CA ALA A 155 -7.16 -20.67 3.14
C ALA A 155 -6.85 -20.25 1.69
N MET A 156 -7.51 -20.87 0.71
CA MET A 156 -7.34 -20.54 -0.69
C MET A 156 -8.61 -19.88 -1.25
N ARG A 157 -8.46 -18.94 -2.17
CA ARG A 157 -9.56 -18.33 -2.92
C ARG A 157 -9.20 -18.21 -4.39
N GLU A 158 -10.18 -18.43 -5.25
CA GLU A 158 -10.08 -18.17 -6.67
C GLU A 158 -10.04 -16.65 -6.93
N ASP A 159 -9.05 -16.18 -7.69
CA ASP A 159 -8.98 -14.82 -8.21
C ASP A 159 -9.52 -14.82 -9.64
N LYS A 160 -10.85 -14.76 -9.77
CA LYS A 160 -11.56 -14.79 -11.06
C LYS A 160 -11.11 -13.70 -12.03
N ALA A 161 -10.64 -12.56 -11.51
CA ALA A 161 -10.24 -11.42 -12.33
C ALA A 161 -8.89 -11.66 -13.02
N ARG A 162 -8.01 -12.47 -12.42
CA ARG A 162 -6.65 -12.72 -12.92
C ARG A 162 -6.41 -14.17 -13.33
N GLY A 163 -7.34 -15.06 -13.02
CA GLY A 163 -7.25 -16.50 -13.24
C GLY A 163 -6.40 -17.19 -12.17
N GLY A 164 -6.83 -18.39 -11.77
CA GLY A 164 -6.12 -19.21 -10.79
C GLY A 164 -6.49 -18.90 -9.33
N TRP A 165 -5.76 -19.56 -8.43
CA TRP A 165 -6.02 -19.55 -6.99
C TRP A 165 -4.88 -18.88 -6.24
N ARG A 166 -5.20 -18.23 -5.12
CA ARG A 166 -4.20 -17.63 -4.23
C ARG A 166 -4.49 -17.95 -2.78
N ARG A 167 -3.43 -18.06 -1.99
CA ARG A 167 -3.52 -18.10 -0.54
C ARG A 167 -4.06 -16.76 -0.05
N VAL A 168 -5.08 -16.80 0.80
CA VAL A 168 -5.65 -15.64 1.46
C VAL A 168 -5.31 -15.62 2.94
N VAL A 169 -5.17 -14.42 3.48
CA VAL A 169 -4.91 -14.16 4.90
C VAL A 169 -5.86 -13.10 5.42
N ALA A 170 -5.90 -12.95 6.75
CA ALA A 170 -6.67 -11.90 7.39
C ALA A 170 -6.17 -10.52 6.95
N SER A 171 -7.08 -9.55 6.86
CA SER A 171 -6.78 -8.16 6.50
C SER A 171 -7.63 -7.24 7.36
N PRO A 172 -7.33 -7.19 8.67
CA PRO A 172 -8.07 -6.36 9.61
C PRO A 172 -7.85 -4.89 9.31
N LYS A 173 -8.81 -4.06 9.76
CA LYS A 173 -8.67 -2.60 9.58
C LYS A 173 -7.60 -2.04 10.53
N PRO A 174 -6.71 -1.16 10.04
CA PRO A 174 -5.71 -0.54 10.89
C PRO A 174 -6.36 0.45 11.86
N GLN A 175 -5.98 0.40 13.13
CA GLN A 175 -6.51 1.28 14.18
C GLN A 175 -5.52 2.37 14.60
N LYS A 176 -4.24 2.01 14.81
CA LYS A 176 -3.20 2.92 15.30
C LYS A 176 -1.83 2.52 14.77
N ILE A 177 -1.04 3.50 14.34
CA ILE A 177 0.38 3.30 14.00
C ILE A 177 1.20 3.50 15.28
N VAL A 178 2.01 2.51 15.64
CA VAL A 178 2.78 2.54 16.90
C VAL A 178 3.89 3.59 16.83
N GLU A 179 4.64 3.65 15.72
CA GLU A 179 5.80 4.54 15.55
C GLU A 179 5.41 5.95 15.08
N ILE A 180 4.14 6.36 15.25
CA ILE A 180 3.62 7.59 14.63
C ILE A 180 4.35 8.86 15.08
N ASP A 181 4.73 8.95 16.35
CA ASP A 181 5.40 10.14 16.87
C ASP A 181 6.82 10.27 16.32
N ALA A 182 7.52 9.16 16.10
CA ALA A 182 8.82 9.15 15.43
C ALA A 182 8.67 9.57 13.96
N ILE A 183 7.65 9.05 13.27
CA ILE A 183 7.35 9.42 11.87
C ILE A 183 7.07 10.93 11.76
N ARG A 184 6.25 11.49 12.65
CA ARG A 184 5.93 12.93 12.67
C ARG A 184 7.17 13.81 12.87
N GLN A 185 8.09 13.39 13.74
CA GLN A 185 9.33 14.14 13.98
C GLN A 185 10.22 14.11 12.74
N LEU A 186 10.39 12.94 12.13
CA LEU A 186 11.28 12.74 10.98
C LEU A 186 10.75 13.41 9.70
N TRP A 187 9.43 13.42 9.48
CA TRP A 187 8.83 13.99 8.27
C TRP A 187 9.29 15.42 7.98
N ASN A 188 9.43 16.26 9.02
CA ASN A 188 9.77 17.67 8.84
C ASN A 188 11.17 17.90 8.26
N SER A 189 12.02 16.87 8.22
CA SER A 189 13.40 16.96 7.74
C SER A 189 13.82 15.82 6.83
N SER A 190 12.92 14.90 6.48
CA SER A 190 13.25 13.70 5.71
C SER A 190 12.05 13.14 4.96
N ILE A 191 12.32 12.39 3.90
CA ILE A 191 11.31 11.56 3.26
C ILE A 191 11.25 10.23 4.03
N VAL A 192 10.08 9.94 4.59
CA VAL A 192 9.87 8.75 5.43
C VAL A 192 9.18 7.66 4.64
N ILE A 193 9.79 6.47 4.58
CA ILE A 193 9.17 5.25 4.05
C ILE A 193 8.69 4.45 5.25
N CYS A 194 7.38 4.25 5.38
CA CYS A 194 6.79 3.64 6.57
C CYS A 194 5.48 2.92 6.23
N ALA A 195 4.91 2.23 7.22
CA ALA A 195 3.70 1.43 7.08
C ALA A 195 3.75 0.47 5.87
N GLY A 196 4.93 -0.08 5.55
CA GLY A 196 5.10 -0.99 4.44
C GLY A 196 4.19 -2.22 4.60
N GLY A 197 3.40 -2.53 3.57
CA GLY A 197 2.35 -3.53 3.62
C GLY A 197 1.13 -3.15 4.48
N GLY A 198 0.95 -1.85 4.79
CA GLY A 198 -0.04 -1.37 5.77
C GLY A 198 0.48 -1.36 7.23
N GLY A 199 1.72 -1.82 7.45
CA GLY A 199 2.31 -2.02 8.77
C GLY A 199 2.30 -3.49 9.21
N ILE A 200 3.18 -3.83 10.16
CA ILE A 200 3.22 -5.15 10.80
C ILE A 200 2.03 -5.22 11.75
N PRO A 201 1.04 -6.09 11.50
CA PRO A 201 -0.15 -6.14 12.34
C PRO A 201 0.20 -6.68 13.73
N VAL A 202 -0.21 -5.93 14.75
CA VAL A 202 -0.05 -6.30 16.16
C VAL A 202 -1.37 -6.11 16.92
N ILE A 203 -1.59 -6.92 17.95
CA ILE A 203 -2.68 -6.77 18.91
C ILE A 203 -2.08 -6.15 20.19
N GLU A 204 -2.72 -5.09 20.70
CA GLU A 204 -2.32 -4.43 21.94
C GLU A 204 -3.11 -5.05 23.10
N HIS A 205 -2.39 -5.63 24.06
CA HIS A 205 -2.95 -6.23 25.27
C HIS A 205 -3.19 -5.17 26.36
N ALA A 206 -3.97 -5.53 27.38
CA ALA A 206 -4.37 -4.61 28.45
C ALA A 206 -3.19 -4.05 29.28
N ASP A 207 -2.05 -4.77 29.31
CA ASP A 207 -0.81 -4.36 29.95
C ASP A 207 0.11 -3.53 29.03
N GLY A 208 -0.31 -3.27 27.79
CA GLY A 208 0.45 -2.55 26.78
C GLY A 208 1.43 -3.42 25.98
N ALA A 209 1.46 -4.73 26.22
CA ALA A 209 2.25 -5.63 25.40
C ALA A 209 1.69 -5.70 23.98
N LEU A 210 2.58 -5.78 22.99
CA LEU A 210 2.22 -5.96 21.57
C LEU A 210 2.52 -7.40 21.15
N GLU A 211 1.54 -8.06 20.55
CA GLU A 211 1.66 -9.41 20.00
C GLU A 211 1.46 -9.38 18.48
N GLY A 212 2.36 -10.02 17.73
CA GLY A 212 2.24 -10.13 16.28
C GLY A 212 1.01 -10.94 15.86
N ALA A 213 0.25 -10.44 14.89
CA ALA A 213 -0.94 -11.11 14.37
C ALA A 213 -0.68 -11.67 12.97
N ALA A 214 -1.16 -12.88 12.68
CA ALA A 214 -1.01 -13.51 11.37
C ALA A 214 -1.96 -12.89 10.32
N ALA A 215 -1.67 -11.66 9.89
CA ALA A 215 -2.47 -10.89 8.96
C ALA A 215 -1.61 -10.05 7.99
N VAL A 216 -2.25 -9.48 6.98
CA VAL A 216 -1.67 -8.43 6.13
C VAL A 216 -2.70 -7.32 5.97
N ILE A 217 -2.37 -6.13 6.46
CA ILE A 217 -3.23 -4.96 6.40
C ILE A 217 -3.32 -4.46 4.95
N ASP A 218 -4.45 -3.87 4.54
CA ASP A 218 -4.47 -3.20 3.25
C ASP A 218 -3.65 -1.90 3.28
N LYS A 219 -2.62 -1.81 2.42
CA LYS A 219 -1.76 -0.62 2.34
C LYS A 219 -2.51 0.69 2.09
N ASP A 220 -3.66 0.67 1.42
CA ASP A 220 -4.43 1.88 1.11
C ASP A 220 -5.07 2.44 2.39
N PHE A 221 -5.58 1.56 3.27
CA PHE A 221 -6.03 1.95 4.62
C PHE A 221 -4.86 2.29 5.55
N GLY A 222 -3.71 1.62 5.42
CA GLY A 222 -2.50 2.00 6.15
C GLY A 222 -2.01 3.41 5.76
N ALA A 223 -2.02 3.74 4.47
CA ALA A 223 -1.68 5.05 3.95
C ALA A 223 -2.70 6.11 4.36
N GLU A 224 -3.99 5.79 4.32
CA GLU A 224 -5.04 6.66 4.82
C GLU A 224 -4.85 6.97 6.31
N LEU A 225 -4.67 5.96 7.17
CA LEU A 225 -4.43 6.15 8.59
C LEU A 225 -3.16 7.00 8.83
N LEU A 226 -2.09 6.77 8.07
CA LEU A 226 -0.89 7.59 8.13
C LEU A 226 -1.19 9.05 7.77
N ALA A 227 -1.93 9.28 6.66
CA ALA A 227 -2.28 10.62 6.18
C ALA A 227 -3.08 11.42 7.21
N GLU A 228 -4.04 10.77 7.90
CA GLU A 228 -4.76 11.38 9.01
C GLU A 228 -3.79 11.76 10.14
N ASN A 229 -2.93 10.82 10.55
CA ASN A 229 -2.06 11.01 11.71
C ASN A 229 -0.94 12.04 11.49
N VAL A 230 -0.40 12.16 10.28
CA VAL A 230 0.64 13.15 9.95
C VAL A 230 0.07 14.48 9.46
N ASN A 231 -1.27 14.62 9.47
CA ASN A 231 -1.97 15.80 8.99
C ASN A 231 -1.58 16.15 7.53
N ALA A 232 -1.41 15.16 6.65
CA ALA A 232 -1.07 15.38 5.24
C ALA A 232 -2.15 16.19 4.52
N ASP A 233 -1.80 17.01 3.53
CA ASP A 233 -2.75 17.78 2.72
C ASP A 233 -3.42 16.91 1.65
N VAL A 234 -2.67 15.91 1.17
CA VAL A 234 -3.10 15.00 0.10
C VAL A 234 -2.81 13.55 0.47
N LEU A 235 -3.82 12.68 0.31
CA LEU A 235 -3.64 11.24 0.18
C LEU A 235 -3.60 10.88 -1.31
N LEU A 236 -2.44 10.42 -1.80
CA LEU A 236 -2.24 10.02 -3.19
C LEU A 236 -2.06 8.51 -3.28
N ILE A 237 -3.04 7.81 -3.85
CA ILE A 237 -2.96 6.37 -4.10
C ILE A 237 -2.57 6.12 -5.55
N LEU A 238 -1.41 5.49 -5.74
CA LEU A 238 -0.87 5.15 -7.04
C LEU A 238 -1.22 3.71 -7.45
N THR A 239 -1.76 3.56 -8.65
CA THR A 239 -2.24 2.29 -9.20
C THR A 239 -1.82 2.12 -10.67
N GLU A 240 -2.37 1.13 -11.37
CA GLU A 240 -2.08 0.83 -12.78
C GLU A 240 -2.89 1.67 -13.77
N VAL A 241 -4.00 2.25 -13.31
CA VAL A 241 -4.94 3.01 -14.14
C VAL A 241 -4.88 4.50 -13.79
N GLU A 242 -5.09 5.35 -14.78
CA GLU A 242 -5.09 6.80 -14.60
C GLU A 242 -6.31 7.28 -13.79
N LYS A 243 -7.47 6.65 -13.97
CA LYS A 243 -8.72 7.02 -13.28
C LYS A 243 -9.47 5.80 -12.76
N VAL A 244 -10.23 6.00 -11.70
CA VAL A 244 -11.31 5.10 -11.29
C VAL A 244 -12.36 5.11 -12.39
N ALA A 245 -12.89 3.94 -12.73
CA ALA A 245 -13.92 3.80 -13.75
C ALA A 245 -15.13 3.01 -13.24
N LEU A 246 -16.29 3.30 -13.83
CA LEU A 246 -17.45 2.41 -13.80
C LEU A 246 -17.37 1.44 -14.96
N ASP A 247 -18.04 0.30 -14.83
CA ASP A 247 -18.13 -0.73 -15.88
C ASP A 247 -16.73 -1.10 -16.42
N PHE A 248 -15.77 -1.22 -15.49
CA PHE A 248 -14.35 -1.36 -15.80
C PHE A 248 -14.08 -2.59 -16.69
N GLY A 249 -13.36 -2.37 -17.78
CA GLY A 249 -13.01 -3.41 -18.74
C GLY A 249 -14.13 -3.78 -19.73
N THR A 250 -15.27 -3.09 -19.72
CA THR A 250 -16.33 -3.27 -20.72
C THR A 250 -16.34 -2.13 -21.76
N PRO A 251 -17.04 -2.31 -22.91
CA PRO A 251 -17.23 -1.22 -23.88
C PRO A 251 -17.92 0.02 -23.32
N GLU A 252 -18.67 -0.12 -22.22
CA GLU A 252 -19.40 0.93 -21.51
C GLU A 252 -18.54 1.63 -20.45
N GLN A 253 -17.26 1.25 -20.30
CA GLN A 253 -16.36 1.81 -19.29
C GLN A 253 -16.40 3.34 -19.30
N ARG A 254 -16.59 3.92 -18.11
CA ARG A 254 -16.60 5.36 -17.91
C ARG A 254 -15.64 5.77 -16.81
N ASP A 255 -14.57 6.45 -17.21
CA ASP A 255 -13.60 7.04 -16.28
C ASP A 255 -14.20 8.22 -15.51
N LEU A 256 -13.80 8.37 -14.26
CA LEU A 256 -14.33 9.36 -13.32
C LEU A 256 -13.24 10.37 -12.96
N ASP A 257 -13.45 11.64 -13.30
CA ASP A 257 -12.54 12.74 -12.91
C ASP A 257 -12.69 13.11 -11.44
N CYS A 258 -13.92 13.04 -10.93
CA CYS A 258 -14.27 13.39 -9.57
C CYS A 258 -15.30 12.42 -9.01
N LEU A 259 -15.22 12.14 -7.71
CA LEU A 259 -16.18 11.36 -6.95
C LEU A 259 -16.52 12.09 -5.65
N THR A 260 -17.79 12.43 -5.47
CA THR A 260 -18.32 12.82 -4.16
C THR A 260 -18.43 11.60 -3.24
N LEU A 261 -18.46 11.79 -1.92
CA LEU A 261 -18.65 10.69 -0.98
C LEU A 261 -19.97 9.95 -1.21
N ALA A 262 -21.02 10.66 -1.62
CA ALA A 262 -22.33 10.08 -1.92
C ALA A 262 -22.28 9.17 -3.15
N GLU A 263 -21.64 9.63 -4.23
CA GLU A 263 -21.46 8.83 -5.45
C GLU A 263 -20.57 7.61 -5.19
N ALA A 264 -19.43 7.81 -4.53
CA ALA A 264 -18.52 6.72 -4.20
C ALA A 264 -19.22 5.65 -3.34
N ALA A 265 -19.99 6.05 -2.32
CA ALA A 265 -20.77 5.12 -1.50
C ALA A 265 -21.82 4.35 -2.32
N ARG A 266 -22.51 5.04 -3.23
CA ARG A 266 -23.50 4.41 -4.11
C ARG A 266 -22.84 3.39 -5.04
N TYR A 267 -21.76 3.76 -5.73
CA TYR A 267 -21.06 2.87 -6.66
C TYR A 267 -20.39 1.68 -5.94
N CYS A 268 -19.87 1.87 -4.72
CA CYS A 268 -19.43 0.75 -3.88
C CYS A 268 -20.56 -0.24 -3.59
N LYS A 269 -21.77 0.25 -3.25
CA LYS A 269 -22.94 -0.60 -3.01
C LYS A 269 -23.42 -1.31 -4.27
N GLU A 270 -23.27 -0.68 -5.43
CA GLU A 270 -23.56 -1.25 -6.74
C GLU A 270 -22.47 -2.25 -7.22
N GLY A 271 -21.36 -2.38 -6.47
CA GLY A 271 -20.30 -3.34 -6.77
C GLY A 271 -19.34 -2.93 -7.89
N GLN A 272 -19.31 -1.64 -8.26
CA GLN A 272 -18.58 -1.12 -9.41
C GLN A 272 -17.04 -1.21 -9.30
N PHE A 273 -16.49 -1.29 -8.08
CA PHE A 273 -15.05 -1.12 -7.86
C PHE A 273 -14.26 -2.38 -7.49
N GLY A 274 -14.88 -3.57 -7.45
CA GLY A 274 -14.19 -4.84 -7.20
C GLY A 274 -13.51 -4.94 -5.81
N LYS A 275 -14.03 -5.82 -4.93
CA LYS A 275 -13.66 -5.94 -3.51
C LYS A 275 -12.17 -6.12 -3.20
N GLY A 276 -11.39 -6.72 -4.12
CA GLY A 276 -9.96 -6.99 -3.93
C GLY A 276 -9.01 -5.98 -4.60
N ASN A 277 -9.52 -4.95 -5.27
CA ASN A 277 -8.72 -4.04 -6.09
C ASN A 277 -9.06 -2.56 -5.87
N MET A 278 -10.02 -2.01 -6.61
CA MET A 278 -10.29 -0.57 -6.59
C MET A 278 -11.17 -0.17 -5.39
N GLN A 279 -12.02 -1.07 -4.89
CA GLN A 279 -12.92 -0.76 -3.78
C GLN A 279 -12.18 -0.34 -2.49
N PRO A 280 -11.14 -1.04 -2.01
CA PRO A 280 -10.38 -0.58 -0.84
C PRO A 280 -9.73 0.80 -1.04
N LYS A 281 -9.31 1.14 -2.27
CA LYS A 281 -8.75 2.46 -2.61
C LYS A 281 -9.79 3.55 -2.46
N VAL A 282 -10.96 3.32 -3.05
CA VAL A 282 -12.12 4.22 -2.97
C VAL A 282 -12.53 4.41 -1.51
N GLU A 283 -12.65 3.33 -0.74
CA GLU A 283 -13.06 3.39 0.67
C GLU A 283 -12.03 4.12 1.54
N ALA A 284 -10.73 3.95 1.29
CA ALA A 284 -9.66 4.70 1.95
C ALA A 284 -9.75 6.20 1.62
N CYS A 285 -9.89 6.58 0.34
CA CYS A 285 -10.09 7.98 -0.04
C CYS A 285 -11.36 8.59 0.58
N MET A 286 -12.45 7.83 0.61
CA MET A 286 -13.70 8.25 1.26
C MET A 286 -13.52 8.49 2.76
N LYS A 287 -12.78 7.63 3.45
CA LYS A 287 -12.52 7.79 4.89
C LYS A 287 -11.71 9.07 5.15
N PHE A 288 -10.61 9.28 4.41
CA PHE A 288 -9.77 10.46 4.55
C PHE A 288 -10.54 11.77 4.32
N VAL A 289 -11.28 11.87 3.21
CA VAL A 289 -12.03 13.09 2.87
C VAL A 289 -13.21 13.32 3.82
N ARG A 290 -13.82 12.27 4.35
CA ARG A 290 -14.85 12.40 5.39
C ARG A 290 -14.30 13.00 6.68
N SER A 291 -13.12 12.55 7.10
CA SER A 291 -12.42 13.08 8.28
C SER A 291 -11.91 14.50 8.05
N TYR A 292 -11.53 14.84 6.81
CA TYR A 292 -10.94 16.13 6.45
C TYR A 292 -11.53 16.70 5.15
N PRO A 293 -12.73 17.32 5.18
CA PRO A 293 -13.42 17.80 3.97
C PRO A 293 -12.67 18.86 3.15
N GLY A 294 -11.70 19.57 3.75
CA GLY A 294 -10.85 20.55 3.07
C GLY A 294 -9.58 19.98 2.43
N LYS A 295 -9.34 18.67 2.57
CA LYS A 295 -8.16 17.99 2.05
C LYS A 295 -8.51 17.14 0.84
N ARG A 296 -7.49 16.71 0.10
CA ARG A 296 -7.66 15.98 -1.16
C ARG A 296 -7.28 14.51 -1.00
N ALA A 297 -8.09 13.61 -1.53
CA ALA A 297 -7.65 12.26 -1.85
C ALA A 297 -7.72 12.03 -3.36
N ILE A 298 -6.71 11.36 -3.90
CA ILE A 298 -6.55 11.18 -5.35
C ILE A 298 -6.15 9.73 -5.63
N ILE A 299 -6.79 9.12 -6.61
CA ILE A 299 -6.35 7.86 -7.20
C ILE A 299 -5.89 8.13 -8.63
N THR A 300 -4.68 7.70 -8.97
CA THR A 300 -4.12 7.84 -10.33
C THR A 300 -3.01 6.83 -10.60
N SER A 301 -2.45 6.83 -11.82
CA SER A 301 -1.26 6.06 -12.15
C SER A 301 0.01 6.80 -11.76
N LEU A 302 1.09 6.05 -11.54
CA LEU A 302 2.39 6.62 -11.15
C LEU A 302 2.91 7.66 -12.17
N SER A 303 2.75 7.40 -13.48
CA SER A 303 3.16 8.35 -14.54
C SER A 303 2.33 9.64 -14.59
N LYS A 304 1.17 9.66 -13.91
CA LYS A 304 0.25 10.79 -13.87
C LYS A 304 0.20 11.47 -12.49
N ALA A 305 1.10 11.11 -11.58
CA ALA A 305 1.13 11.64 -10.23
C ALA A 305 1.28 13.17 -10.18
N GLU A 306 2.23 13.72 -10.94
CA GLU A 306 2.45 15.18 -11.05
C GLU A 306 1.20 15.90 -11.58
N GLU A 307 0.71 15.45 -12.73
CA GLU A 307 -0.49 16.01 -13.38
C GLU A 307 -1.71 15.96 -12.45
N ALA A 308 -1.88 14.88 -11.70
CA ALA A 308 -3.00 14.71 -10.77
C ALA A 308 -2.87 15.61 -9.53
N LEU A 309 -1.67 15.76 -8.97
CA LEU A 309 -1.43 16.71 -7.87
C LEU A 309 -1.72 18.15 -8.32
N ALA A 310 -1.36 18.49 -9.56
CA ALA A 310 -1.71 19.76 -10.20
C ALA A 310 -3.20 19.91 -10.60
N GLY A 311 -4.03 18.87 -10.39
CA GLY A 311 -5.47 18.91 -10.67
C GLY A 311 -5.84 18.75 -12.15
N LYS A 312 -4.94 18.20 -12.98
CA LYS A 312 -5.14 18.03 -14.42
C LYS A 312 -5.72 16.66 -14.80
N THR A 313 -5.51 15.64 -13.97
CA THR A 313 -6.04 14.28 -14.18
C THR A 313 -6.18 13.52 -12.85
N GLY A 314 -6.41 12.20 -12.91
CA GLY A 314 -6.72 11.36 -11.78
C GLY A 314 -8.20 11.44 -11.39
N THR A 315 -8.59 10.60 -10.44
CA THR A 315 -9.91 10.71 -9.79
C THR A 315 -9.74 11.43 -8.46
N LEU A 316 -10.30 12.63 -8.38
CA LEU A 316 -10.34 13.44 -7.15
C LEU A 316 -11.55 13.05 -6.29
N PHE A 317 -11.32 12.85 -4.99
CA PHE A 317 -12.40 12.64 -4.03
C PHE A 317 -12.74 13.94 -3.31
N THR A 318 -14.04 14.23 -3.24
CA THR A 318 -14.60 15.42 -2.58
C THR A 318 -15.70 15.02 -1.61
N TYR A 319 -15.97 15.89 -0.63
CA TYR A 319 -16.98 15.65 0.40
C TYR A 319 -18.40 15.63 -0.18
#